data_AF-A0AAD7H9M6-F1
#
_entry.id   AF-A0AAD7H9M6-F1
#
_cell.length_a   1.000
_cell.length_b   1.000
_cell.length_c   1.000
_cell.angle_alpha   90.00
_cell.angle_beta   90.00
_cell.angle_gamma   90.00
#
_symmetry.space_group_name_H-M   'P 1'
#
loop_
_entity.id
_entity.type
_entity.pdbx_description
1 polymer ?
#
loop_
_entity_poly.entity_id
_entity_poly.type
_entity_poly.pdbx_seq_one_letter_code
_entity_poly.pdbx_strand_id
1 'polypeptide(L)'
;VFLREDMRYGVDDVTLWPQRYSARYCHLGVMRRPDSAEPEAAVMFWSPQPSDFKRSDDAPDLTLGKLSAAALAALEGLVRNLLTDYEDYKGASQPSLEYLPPLVHEMEKGLQRLQTTPSTYEQAVLGTRDLQRTCLEIDALIEYMTVYKPRMKPGVVPCRPAALMGAFTGDPRVAETLFVAGMPYWYVREASAFSTENILEIVAPRSCSHLDIPAHPKYSAICRTGADTDQKIEAMRKVSRCVDWYCDPFESMYHDAATSSSAGSSGGGRGRGGGGGRDGSNTNTSRYAPCRRPLTPAFLVTHDAGAGRNKFLPIPHRPEMPESITAWETALGNVDIAVKSQQRARTDTYYVFPEPALLASPESENMRQIRLHHFLLLKDALEYRIAEQSPRLLLSSQEWRDTLAGKVTQQGRQNSKGRARSGVIEELLAPALKACDVDRYSVFPVDLRNVAPITRNRAREIIWEVAEVNFRYELVSLDHRATGLHRREECSRCFAGGMLIGMPIEASKEGLAAAKLEDRHVYNVQLAKLMCGWRGEVPDVIKRAAVKTGAVMPGKMRELEEEVSTLYCQRFYEYFGRAAVIPMRIQHQFGS
;
A
#
# COMPACT_ATOMS: atom_id res chain seq x y z
N VAL A 1 -5.38 -23.62 -10.50
CA VAL A 1 -6.24 -22.58 -9.91
C VAL A 1 -6.06 -21.28 -10.68
N PHE A 2 -7.16 -20.68 -11.12
CA PHE A 2 -7.18 -19.39 -11.81
C PHE A 2 -8.22 -18.48 -11.14
N LEU A 3 -7.95 -17.18 -11.10
CA LEU A 3 -9.00 -16.20 -10.86
C LEU A 3 -9.90 -16.15 -12.09
N ARG A 4 -11.21 -16.20 -11.89
CA ARG A 4 -12.24 -16.18 -12.94
C ARG A 4 -12.77 -14.77 -13.17
N GLU A 5 -13.54 -14.57 -14.22
CA GLU A 5 -14.10 -13.25 -14.58
C GLU A 5 -14.96 -12.62 -13.47
N ASP A 6 -15.56 -13.43 -12.60
CA ASP A 6 -16.34 -12.99 -11.43
C ASP A 6 -15.49 -12.70 -10.18
N MET A 7 -14.16 -12.68 -10.34
CA MET A 7 -13.16 -12.52 -9.27
C MET A 7 -13.20 -13.61 -8.20
N ARG A 8 -13.67 -14.81 -8.56
CA ARG A 8 -13.65 -16.01 -7.71
C ARG A 8 -12.71 -17.07 -8.27
N TYR A 9 -12.55 -18.17 -7.55
CA TYR A 9 -11.65 -19.27 -7.95
C TYR A 9 -12.35 -20.44 -8.67
N GLY A 10 -13.62 -20.25 -9.08
CA GLY A 10 -14.42 -21.30 -9.72
C GLY A 10 -14.59 -22.50 -8.80
N VAL A 11 -14.36 -23.71 -9.32
CA VAL A 11 -14.49 -24.98 -8.56
C VAL A 11 -13.53 -25.10 -7.37
N ASP A 12 -12.41 -24.37 -7.40
CA ASP A 12 -11.43 -24.35 -6.32
C ASP A 12 -11.82 -23.33 -5.21
N ASP A 13 -12.90 -22.56 -5.37
CA ASP A 13 -13.33 -21.55 -4.38
C ASP A 13 -14.04 -22.18 -3.18
N VAL A 14 -13.36 -22.15 -2.04
CA VAL A 14 -13.83 -22.72 -0.76
C VAL A 14 -15.07 -22.02 -0.21
N THR A 15 -15.37 -20.80 -0.67
CA THR A 15 -16.54 -20.02 -0.24
C THR A 15 -17.81 -20.38 -1.00
N LEU A 16 -17.70 -21.15 -2.08
CA LEU A 16 -18.81 -21.55 -2.92
C LEU A 16 -19.03 -23.06 -2.93
N TRP A 17 -17.95 -23.85 -2.85
CA TRP A 17 -18.01 -25.29 -3.08
C TRP A 17 -17.34 -26.09 -1.96
N PRO A 18 -17.91 -27.25 -1.60
CA PRO A 18 -17.24 -28.20 -0.73
C PRO A 18 -15.89 -28.62 -1.31
N GLN A 19 -14.87 -28.64 -0.46
CA GLN A 19 -13.53 -29.06 -0.84
C GLN A 19 -13.20 -30.43 -0.27
N ARG A 20 -12.12 -31.03 -0.76
CA ARG A 20 -11.58 -32.25 -0.15
C ARG A 20 -11.17 -31.93 1.28
N TYR A 21 -11.51 -32.80 2.22
CA TYR A 21 -11.16 -32.60 3.62
C TYR A 21 -9.65 -32.40 3.79
N SER A 22 -9.29 -31.36 4.54
CA SER A 22 -7.94 -31.05 4.98
C SER A 22 -7.90 -31.05 6.49
N ALA A 23 -6.98 -31.81 7.09
CA ALA A 23 -6.78 -31.76 8.54
C ALA A 23 -6.25 -30.39 8.98
N ARG A 24 -5.42 -29.74 8.15
CA ARG A 24 -4.85 -28.42 8.39
C ARG A 24 -5.90 -27.31 8.30
N TYR A 25 -6.82 -27.43 7.37
CA TYR A 25 -7.88 -26.46 7.12
C TYR A 25 -9.27 -27.07 7.38
N CYS A 26 -9.40 -27.79 8.50
CA CYS A 26 -10.60 -28.56 8.84
C CYS A 26 -11.85 -27.68 9.08
N HIS A 27 -11.64 -26.42 9.48
CA HIS A 27 -12.70 -25.44 9.68
C HIS A 27 -13.40 -25.02 8.38
N LEU A 28 -12.79 -25.20 7.20
CA LEU A 28 -13.42 -24.78 5.94
C LEU A 28 -14.74 -25.52 5.65
N GLY A 29 -14.90 -26.74 6.17
CA GLY A 29 -16.17 -27.49 6.06
C GLY A 29 -17.30 -26.89 6.89
N VAL A 30 -17.01 -26.00 7.83
CA VAL A 30 -17.98 -25.28 8.66
C VAL A 30 -18.43 -23.96 8.01
N MET A 31 -17.81 -23.52 6.91
CA MET A 31 -18.25 -22.30 6.23
C MET A 31 -19.73 -22.34 5.88
N ARG A 32 -20.44 -21.23 6.10
CA ARG A 32 -21.84 -21.10 5.71
C ARG A 32 -21.98 -21.17 4.20
N ARG A 33 -23.10 -21.72 3.72
CA ARG A 33 -23.40 -21.70 2.30
C ARG A 33 -24.13 -20.42 1.90
N PRO A 34 -23.95 -19.94 0.66
CA PRO A 34 -24.66 -18.77 0.17
C PRO A 34 -26.19 -18.90 0.21
N ASP A 35 -26.70 -20.11 -0.04
CA ASP A 35 -28.15 -20.42 -0.08
C ASP A 35 -28.79 -20.58 1.29
N SER A 36 -27.99 -20.67 2.36
CA SER A 36 -28.45 -20.84 3.74
C SER A 36 -28.20 -19.63 4.62
N ALA A 37 -27.75 -18.52 4.04
CA ALA A 37 -27.41 -17.32 4.79
C ALA A 37 -28.67 -16.62 5.29
N GLU A 38 -28.76 -16.43 6.60
CA GLU A 38 -29.72 -15.50 7.21
C GLU A 38 -29.56 -14.09 6.62
N PRO A 39 -30.60 -13.24 6.62
CA PRO A 39 -30.52 -11.88 6.06
C PRO A 39 -29.33 -11.06 6.59
N GLU A 40 -28.94 -11.28 7.85
CA GLU A 40 -27.82 -10.61 8.51
C GLU A 40 -26.45 -11.04 7.94
N ALA A 41 -26.34 -12.26 7.42
CA ALA A 41 -25.14 -12.79 6.77
C ALA A 41 -25.11 -12.53 5.25
N ALA A 42 -26.15 -11.89 4.68
CA ALA A 42 -26.25 -11.66 3.23
C ALA A 42 -25.05 -10.87 2.68
N VAL A 43 -24.49 -9.95 3.47
CA VAL A 43 -23.31 -9.17 3.09
C VAL A 43 -22.04 -10.02 2.92
N MET A 44 -21.94 -11.21 3.56
CA MET A 44 -20.84 -12.15 3.35
C MET A 44 -20.82 -12.75 1.94
N PHE A 45 -21.98 -12.78 1.27
CA PHE A 45 -22.15 -13.38 -0.06
C PHE A 45 -22.55 -12.36 -1.14
N TRP A 46 -22.82 -11.12 -0.75
CA TRP A 46 -23.15 -10.02 -1.63
C TRP A 46 -22.09 -9.81 -2.71
N SER A 47 -22.53 -9.39 -3.90
CA SER A 47 -21.68 -9.11 -5.04
C SER A 47 -21.87 -7.65 -5.40
N PRO A 48 -20.82 -6.79 -5.34
CA PRO A 48 -20.95 -5.41 -5.77
C PRO A 48 -21.54 -5.33 -7.16
N GLN A 49 -22.50 -4.42 -7.34
CA GLN A 49 -23.04 -4.06 -8.65
C GLN A 49 -22.41 -2.76 -9.12
N PRO A 50 -22.46 -2.43 -10.43
CA PRO A 50 -21.95 -1.16 -10.93
C PRO A 50 -22.58 0.06 -10.24
N SER A 51 -23.84 -0.04 -9.79
CA SER A 51 -24.53 1.01 -9.02
C SER A 51 -23.94 1.23 -7.61
N ASP A 52 -23.26 0.24 -7.06
CA ASP A 52 -22.62 0.30 -5.75
C ASP A 52 -21.22 0.92 -5.82
N PHE A 53 -20.77 1.34 -7.00
CA PHE A 53 -19.46 1.93 -7.22
C PHE A 53 -19.58 3.39 -7.64
N LYS A 54 -18.92 4.27 -6.90
CA LYS A 54 -18.93 5.71 -7.12
C LYS A 54 -17.55 6.16 -7.60
N ARG A 55 -17.52 6.82 -8.75
CA ARG A 55 -16.32 7.48 -9.28
C ARG A 55 -15.91 8.63 -8.37
N SER A 56 -14.63 8.97 -8.40
CA SER A 56 -14.07 10.09 -7.64
C SER A 56 -14.64 11.43 -8.08
N ASP A 57 -15.01 12.27 -7.12
CA ASP A 57 -15.50 13.63 -7.38
C ASP A 57 -14.37 14.57 -7.86
N ASP A 58 -13.12 14.31 -7.42
CA ASP A 58 -11.95 15.12 -7.77
C ASP A 58 -11.50 14.89 -9.23
N ALA A 59 -11.92 13.78 -9.84
CA ALA A 59 -11.57 13.42 -11.22
C ALA A 59 -12.65 12.53 -11.88
N PRO A 60 -13.84 13.09 -12.22
CA PRO A 60 -15.00 12.32 -12.69
C PRO A 60 -14.78 11.62 -14.05
N ASP A 61 -13.81 12.11 -14.81
CA ASP A 61 -13.39 11.53 -16.09
C ASP A 61 -12.55 10.25 -15.92
N LEU A 62 -12.09 9.94 -14.69
CA LEU A 62 -11.40 8.69 -14.39
C LEU A 62 -12.41 7.59 -14.05
N THR A 63 -12.13 6.34 -14.44
CA THR A 63 -12.92 5.17 -14.02
C THR A 63 -12.62 4.72 -12.59
N LEU A 64 -11.65 5.34 -11.91
CA LEU A 64 -11.31 5.03 -10.53
C LEU A 64 -12.36 5.60 -9.56
N GLY A 65 -12.52 4.89 -8.46
CA GLY A 65 -13.55 5.22 -7.48
C GLY A 65 -13.52 4.27 -6.30
N LYS A 66 -14.60 4.30 -5.54
CA LYS A 66 -14.79 3.51 -4.32
C LYS A 66 -16.18 2.91 -4.29
N LEU A 67 -16.36 1.90 -3.44
CA LEU A 67 -17.69 1.42 -3.11
C LEU A 67 -18.51 2.55 -2.46
N SER A 68 -19.82 2.50 -2.65
CA SER A 68 -20.76 3.45 -2.09
C SER A 68 -20.67 3.42 -0.56
N ALA A 69 -20.96 4.55 0.08
CA ALA A 69 -20.97 4.64 1.55
C ALA A 69 -21.89 3.60 2.20
N ALA A 70 -23.02 3.27 1.56
CA ALA A 70 -23.94 2.22 2.04
C ALA A 70 -23.31 0.82 1.98
N ALA A 71 -22.65 0.48 0.87
CA ALA A 71 -21.96 -0.79 0.73
C ALA A 71 -20.78 -0.92 1.73
N LEU A 72 -19.99 0.15 1.89
CA LEU A 72 -18.91 0.18 2.87
C LEU A 72 -19.42 0.05 4.30
N ALA A 73 -20.51 0.72 4.65
CA ALA A 73 -21.11 0.62 5.98
C ALA A 73 -21.62 -0.81 6.29
N ALA A 74 -22.16 -1.52 5.29
CA ALA A 74 -22.57 -2.91 5.44
C ALA A 74 -21.36 -3.84 5.70
N LEU A 75 -20.27 -3.66 4.95
CA LEU A 75 -19.02 -4.40 5.17
C LEU A 75 -18.39 -4.07 6.53
N GLU A 76 -18.43 -2.81 6.95
CA GLU A 76 -17.95 -2.40 8.27
C GLU A 76 -18.78 -3.03 9.40
N GLY A 77 -20.10 -3.10 9.25
CA GLY A 77 -20.98 -3.80 10.19
C GLY A 77 -20.61 -5.28 10.34
N LEU A 78 -20.36 -5.96 9.21
CA LEU A 78 -19.90 -7.35 9.20
C LEU A 78 -18.59 -7.53 9.99
N VAL A 79 -17.58 -6.71 9.69
CA VAL A 79 -16.27 -6.77 10.35
C VAL A 79 -16.39 -6.49 11.85
N ARG A 80 -17.20 -5.51 12.24
CA ARG A 80 -17.44 -5.16 13.65
C ARG A 80 -18.07 -6.30 14.45
N ASN A 81 -19.03 -7.01 13.85
CA ASN A 81 -19.65 -8.17 14.49
C ASN A 81 -18.62 -9.28 14.70
N LEU A 82 -17.83 -9.60 13.68
CA LEU A 82 -16.78 -10.64 13.79
C LEU A 82 -15.66 -10.27 14.77
N LEU A 83 -15.32 -8.99 14.90
CA LEU A 83 -14.38 -8.52 15.93
C LEU A 83 -14.93 -8.74 17.34
N THR A 84 -16.25 -8.59 17.52
CA THR A 84 -16.92 -8.87 18.79
C THR A 84 -16.85 -10.37 19.10
N ASP A 85 -17.20 -11.22 18.12
CA ASP A 85 -17.12 -12.68 18.26
C ASP A 85 -15.68 -13.16 18.57
N TYR A 86 -14.69 -12.51 17.96
CA TYR A 86 -13.27 -12.79 18.22
C TYR A 86 -12.84 -12.44 19.65
N GLU A 87 -13.24 -11.27 20.18
CA GLU A 87 -12.92 -10.90 21.56
C GLU A 87 -13.66 -11.80 22.57
N ASP A 88 -14.91 -12.18 22.29
CA ASP A 88 -15.66 -13.14 23.09
C ASP A 88 -14.97 -14.51 23.11
N TYR A 89 -14.52 -14.99 21.96
CA TYR A 89 -13.74 -16.23 21.83
C TYR A 89 -12.47 -16.20 22.69
N LYS A 90 -11.73 -15.09 22.62
CA LYS A 90 -10.49 -14.87 23.38
C LYS A 90 -10.74 -14.80 24.89
N GLY A 91 -11.87 -14.23 25.32
CA GLY A 91 -12.29 -14.17 26.72
C GLY A 91 -12.73 -15.52 27.30
N ALA A 92 -13.23 -16.43 26.46
CA ALA A 92 -13.91 -17.66 26.88
C ALA A 92 -13.00 -18.84 27.33
N SER A 93 -11.73 -18.60 27.72
CA SER A 93 -10.76 -19.66 28.08
C SER A 93 -10.62 -20.77 27.01
N GLN A 94 -10.85 -20.43 25.75
CA GLN A 94 -10.74 -21.36 24.62
C GLN A 94 -9.26 -21.65 24.28
N PRO A 95 -8.96 -22.73 23.54
CA PRO A 95 -7.60 -22.98 23.07
C PRO A 95 -7.08 -21.80 22.26
N SER A 96 -5.90 -21.29 22.59
CA SER A 96 -5.28 -20.24 21.77
C SER A 96 -5.03 -20.77 20.36
N LEU A 97 -5.45 -20.01 19.36
CA LEU A 97 -5.22 -20.30 17.95
C LEU A 97 -4.26 -19.26 17.39
N GLU A 98 -2.99 -19.64 17.23
CA GLU A 98 -1.96 -18.78 16.64
C GLU A 98 -2.34 -18.26 15.26
N TYR A 99 -3.21 -18.98 14.55
CA TYR A 99 -3.65 -18.66 13.21
C TYR A 99 -4.72 -17.55 13.13
N LEU A 100 -5.47 -17.30 14.22
CA LEU A 100 -6.61 -16.39 14.21
C LEU A 100 -6.22 -14.90 14.25
N PRO A 101 -5.28 -14.44 15.11
CA PRO A 101 -4.89 -13.02 15.12
C PRO A 101 -4.36 -12.49 13.77
N PRO A 102 -3.51 -13.22 13.02
CA PRO A 102 -3.11 -12.79 11.68
C PRO A 102 -4.30 -12.67 10.70
N LEU A 103 -5.29 -13.55 10.77
CA LEU A 103 -6.49 -13.47 9.94
C LEU A 103 -7.36 -12.25 10.27
N VAL A 104 -7.56 -11.97 11.56
CA VAL A 104 -8.32 -10.78 12.01
C VAL A 104 -7.67 -9.50 11.48
N HIS A 105 -6.34 -9.42 11.59
CA HIS A 105 -5.59 -8.29 11.04
C HIS A 105 -5.69 -8.17 9.51
N GLU A 106 -5.70 -9.29 8.79
CA GLU A 106 -5.94 -9.31 7.34
C GLU A 106 -7.34 -8.80 6.97
N MET A 107 -8.35 -9.15 7.76
CA MET A 107 -9.73 -8.67 7.60
C MET A 107 -9.81 -7.16 7.80
N GLU A 108 -9.26 -6.63 8.89
CA GLU A 108 -9.23 -5.19 9.17
C GLU A 108 -8.52 -4.41 8.06
N LYS A 109 -7.33 -4.88 7.63
CA LYS A 109 -6.61 -4.30 6.50
C LYS A 109 -7.42 -4.36 5.20
N GLY A 110 -8.15 -5.46 4.96
CA GLY A 110 -9.00 -5.63 3.78
C GLY A 110 -10.10 -4.57 3.70
N LEU A 111 -10.83 -4.37 4.81
CA LEU A 111 -11.86 -3.33 4.91
C LEU A 111 -11.26 -1.94 4.73
N GLN A 112 -10.16 -1.67 5.43
CA GLN A 112 -9.49 -0.38 5.39
C GLN A 112 -9.09 0.00 3.96
N ARG A 113 -8.56 -0.95 3.17
CA ARG A 113 -8.23 -0.71 1.75
C ARG A 113 -9.45 -0.31 0.93
N LEU A 114 -10.58 -1.00 1.08
CA LEU A 114 -11.81 -0.69 0.37
C LEU A 114 -12.35 0.71 0.71
N GLN A 115 -12.11 1.19 1.93
CA GLN A 115 -12.51 2.52 2.38
C GLN A 115 -11.58 3.62 1.83
N THR A 116 -10.28 3.36 1.73
CA THR A 116 -9.29 4.42 1.55
C THR A 116 -8.68 4.50 0.17
N THR A 117 -8.54 3.38 -0.54
CA THR A 117 -7.82 3.32 -1.83
C THR A 117 -8.78 3.41 -3.02
N PRO A 118 -8.67 4.43 -3.88
CA PRO A 118 -9.34 4.45 -5.17
C PRO A 118 -8.90 3.26 -6.02
N SER A 119 -9.85 2.56 -6.61
CA SER A 119 -9.58 1.36 -7.41
C SER A 119 -10.49 1.32 -8.62
N THR A 120 -10.24 0.42 -9.56
CA THR A 120 -11.23 0.10 -10.60
C THR A 120 -12.39 -0.69 -9.99
N TYR A 121 -13.53 -0.71 -10.67
CA TYR A 121 -14.66 -1.55 -10.26
C TYR A 121 -14.26 -3.03 -10.07
N GLU A 122 -13.48 -3.59 -11.00
CA GLU A 122 -12.99 -4.97 -10.92
C GLU A 122 -12.16 -5.23 -9.65
N GLN A 123 -11.30 -4.29 -9.28
CA GLN A 123 -10.48 -4.41 -8.06
C GLN A 123 -11.29 -4.19 -6.78
N ALA A 124 -12.30 -3.32 -6.81
CA ALA A 124 -13.25 -3.20 -5.71
C ALA A 124 -14.03 -4.51 -5.49
N VAL A 125 -14.43 -5.18 -6.58
CA VAL A 125 -15.05 -6.51 -6.52
C VAL A 125 -14.07 -7.53 -5.94
N LEU A 126 -12.84 -7.61 -6.46
CA LEU A 126 -11.81 -8.52 -5.96
C LEU A 126 -11.52 -8.29 -4.46
N GLY A 127 -11.31 -7.04 -4.05
CA GLY A 127 -11.07 -6.68 -2.65
C GLY A 127 -12.25 -7.03 -1.74
N THR A 128 -13.48 -6.89 -2.23
CA THR A 128 -14.68 -7.35 -1.52
C THR A 128 -14.68 -8.86 -1.35
N ARG A 129 -14.31 -9.63 -2.39
CA ARG A 129 -14.20 -11.10 -2.30
C ARG A 129 -13.14 -11.55 -1.32
N ASP A 130 -12.00 -10.88 -1.31
CA ASP A 130 -10.92 -11.20 -0.38
C ASP A 130 -11.32 -10.90 1.06
N LEU A 131 -11.98 -9.76 1.32
CA LEU A 131 -12.53 -9.44 2.64
C LEU A 131 -13.56 -10.49 3.07
N GLN A 132 -14.56 -10.78 2.23
CA GLN A 132 -15.60 -11.78 2.49
C GLN A 132 -15.01 -13.15 2.80
N ARG A 133 -13.98 -13.58 2.06
CA ARG A 133 -13.30 -14.86 2.28
C ARG A 133 -12.64 -14.91 3.65
N THR A 134 -11.94 -13.85 4.04
CA THR A 134 -11.32 -13.77 5.38
C THR A 134 -12.39 -13.75 6.48
N CYS A 135 -13.48 -13.00 6.29
CA CYS A 135 -14.61 -12.98 7.23
C CYS A 135 -15.25 -14.37 7.40
N LEU A 136 -15.57 -15.06 6.30
CA LEU A 136 -16.13 -16.42 6.32
C LEU A 136 -15.17 -17.42 6.97
N GLU A 137 -13.87 -17.23 6.79
CA GLU A 137 -12.88 -18.10 7.40
C GLU A 137 -12.77 -17.89 8.91
N ILE A 138 -12.77 -16.64 9.39
CA ILE A 138 -12.77 -16.31 10.82
C ILE A 138 -14.02 -16.88 11.49
N ASP A 139 -15.18 -16.64 10.91
CA ASP A 139 -16.47 -17.16 11.36
C ASP A 139 -16.46 -18.68 11.47
N ALA A 140 -16.07 -19.37 10.39
CA ALA A 140 -16.01 -20.83 10.36
C ALA A 140 -15.01 -21.40 11.37
N LEU A 141 -13.90 -20.71 11.63
CA LEU A 141 -12.87 -21.16 12.56
C LEU A 141 -13.33 -21.00 14.02
N ILE A 142 -13.98 -19.89 14.37
CA ILE A 142 -14.60 -19.69 15.69
C ILE A 142 -15.71 -20.72 15.90
N GLU A 143 -16.61 -20.91 14.93
CA GLU A 143 -17.73 -21.86 15.03
C GLU A 143 -17.22 -23.31 15.08
N TYR A 144 -16.20 -23.65 14.28
CA TYR A 144 -15.55 -24.96 14.34
C TYR A 144 -15.01 -25.25 15.74
N MET A 145 -14.34 -24.30 16.38
CA MET A 145 -13.72 -24.52 17.67
C MET A 145 -14.71 -24.55 18.82
N THR A 146 -15.76 -23.73 18.77
CA THR A 146 -16.74 -23.60 19.86
C THR A 146 -17.88 -24.63 19.76
N VAL A 147 -18.25 -25.04 18.53
CA VAL A 147 -19.43 -25.89 18.30
C VAL A 147 -19.06 -27.28 17.78
N TYR A 148 -18.32 -27.38 16.68
CA TYR A 148 -18.16 -28.67 15.98
C TYR A 148 -17.02 -29.53 16.55
N LYS A 149 -15.91 -28.92 16.94
CA LYS A 149 -14.77 -29.63 17.54
C LYS A 149 -15.15 -30.36 18.83
N PRO A 150 -15.95 -29.77 19.75
CA PRO A 150 -16.47 -30.50 20.90
C PRO A 150 -17.37 -31.69 20.54
N ARG A 151 -18.16 -31.59 19.45
CA ARG A 151 -19.04 -32.68 18.99
C ARG A 151 -18.29 -33.86 18.40
N MET A 152 -17.07 -33.65 17.89
CA MET A 152 -16.22 -34.72 17.35
C MET A 152 -15.68 -35.70 18.43
N LYS A 153 -16.01 -35.50 19.71
CA LYS A 153 -15.58 -36.39 20.78
C LYS A 153 -16.38 -37.70 20.77
N PRO A 154 -15.77 -38.84 21.12
CA PRO A 154 -16.48 -40.11 21.25
C PRO A 154 -17.65 -40.00 22.26
N GLY A 155 -18.78 -40.63 21.95
CA GLY A 155 -19.95 -40.69 22.84
C GLY A 155 -20.95 -39.54 22.71
N VAL A 156 -20.73 -38.58 21.81
CA VAL A 156 -21.72 -37.55 21.46
C VAL A 156 -22.72 -38.11 20.45
N VAL A 157 -24.01 -37.84 20.65
CA VAL A 157 -25.07 -38.30 19.73
C VAL A 157 -24.98 -37.50 18.42
N PRO A 158 -24.98 -38.17 17.25
CA PRO A 158 -24.95 -37.49 15.95
C PRO A 158 -26.08 -36.46 15.81
N CYS A 159 -25.72 -35.24 15.43
CA CYS A 159 -26.69 -34.17 15.15
C CYS A 159 -27.11 -34.18 13.68
N ARG A 160 -28.29 -33.61 13.38
CA ARG A 160 -28.70 -33.40 11.98
C ARG A 160 -27.70 -32.47 11.27
N PRO A 161 -27.40 -32.72 9.98
CA PRO A 161 -26.51 -31.86 9.22
C PRO A 161 -27.01 -30.41 9.21
N ALA A 162 -26.16 -29.49 9.65
CA ALA A 162 -26.42 -28.06 9.51
C ALA A 162 -26.22 -27.61 8.05
N ALA A 163 -26.73 -26.44 7.69
CA ALA A 163 -26.58 -25.87 6.35
C ALA A 163 -25.18 -25.26 6.15
N LEU A 164 -24.17 -26.12 6.14
CA LEU A 164 -22.75 -25.76 5.98
C LEU A 164 -22.20 -26.25 4.64
N MET A 165 -21.03 -25.75 4.26
CA MET A 165 -20.32 -26.13 3.05
C MET A 165 -19.99 -27.62 3.04
N GLY A 166 -19.53 -28.15 4.17
CA GLY A 166 -19.10 -29.53 4.29
C GLY A 166 -17.80 -29.85 3.55
N ALA A 167 -17.46 -31.13 3.50
CA ALA A 167 -16.24 -31.60 2.83
C ALA A 167 -16.40 -33.01 2.25
N PHE A 168 -15.69 -33.31 1.17
CA PHE A 168 -15.61 -34.68 0.65
C PHE A 168 -14.33 -35.38 1.11
N THR A 169 -14.42 -36.67 1.40
CA THR A 169 -13.29 -37.48 1.90
C THR A 169 -13.35 -38.89 1.35
N GLY A 170 -12.19 -39.54 1.23
CA GLY A 170 -12.08 -40.98 0.99
C GLY A 170 -11.66 -41.76 2.24
N ASP A 171 -11.47 -41.10 3.39
CA ASP A 171 -11.12 -41.75 4.66
C ASP A 171 -12.40 -41.99 5.49
N PRO A 172 -12.75 -43.26 5.80
CA PRO A 172 -13.95 -43.57 6.57
C PRO A 172 -13.93 -42.99 7.99
N ARG A 173 -12.76 -42.83 8.60
CA ARG A 173 -12.64 -42.26 9.97
C ARG A 173 -12.97 -40.77 9.97
N VAL A 174 -12.57 -40.07 8.92
CA VAL A 174 -12.93 -38.66 8.72
C VAL A 174 -14.42 -38.54 8.47
N ALA A 175 -14.99 -39.40 7.62
CA ALA A 175 -16.43 -39.42 7.35
C ALA A 175 -17.25 -39.64 8.62
N GLU A 176 -16.86 -40.60 9.47
CA GLU A 176 -17.48 -40.84 10.78
C GLU A 176 -17.35 -39.62 11.71
N THR A 177 -16.17 -39.00 11.76
CA THR A 177 -15.96 -37.80 12.59
C THR A 177 -16.86 -36.64 12.17
N LEU A 178 -17.00 -36.40 10.86
CA LEU A 178 -17.88 -35.35 10.31
C LEU A 178 -19.36 -35.68 10.56
N PHE A 179 -19.74 -36.95 10.43
CA PHE A 179 -21.08 -37.44 10.73
C PHE A 179 -21.47 -37.19 12.19
N VAL A 180 -20.60 -37.58 13.14
CA VAL A 180 -20.84 -37.36 14.57
C VAL A 180 -20.94 -35.86 14.89
N ALA A 181 -20.12 -35.04 14.23
CA ALA A 181 -20.15 -33.58 14.39
C ALA A 181 -21.42 -32.91 13.83
N GLY A 182 -22.21 -33.61 13.00
CA GLY A 182 -23.33 -33.04 12.27
C GLY A 182 -22.88 -32.11 11.13
N MET A 183 -21.69 -32.33 10.57
CA MET A 183 -21.18 -31.60 9.41
C MET A 183 -21.57 -32.32 8.12
N PRO A 184 -22.05 -31.61 7.08
CA PRO A 184 -22.26 -32.21 5.76
C PRO A 184 -20.97 -32.81 5.21
N TYR A 185 -21.05 -34.02 4.66
CA TYR A 185 -19.89 -34.68 4.06
C TYR A 185 -20.28 -35.59 2.90
N TRP A 186 -19.32 -35.87 2.05
CA TRP A 186 -19.44 -36.83 0.95
C TRP A 186 -18.31 -37.85 1.04
N TYR A 187 -18.67 -39.10 1.31
CA TYR A 187 -17.71 -40.21 1.36
C TYR A 187 -17.54 -40.81 -0.04
N VAL A 188 -16.37 -40.57 -0.65
CA VAL A 188 -16.04 -41.00 -2.01
C VAL A 188 -15.38 -42.38 -1.96
N ARG A 189 -15.98 -43.34 -2.67
CA ARG A 189 -15.51 -44.73 -2.77
C ARG A 189 -15.68 -45.24 -4.19
N GLU A 190 -14.95 -46.29 -4.53
CA GLU A 190 -15.21 -47.03 -5.77
C GLU A 190 -16.59 -47.68 -5.74
N ALA A 191 -17.26 -47.71 -6.89
CA ALA A 191 -18.57 -48.33 -7.05
C ALA A 191 -18.58 -49.82 -6.65
N SER A 192 -17.46 -50.52 -6.88
CA SER A 192 -17.23 -51.92 -6.50
C SER A 192 -17.31 -52.16 -4.97
N ALA A 193 -17.05 -51.12 -4.17
CA ALA A 193 -17.06 -51.22 -2.72
C ALA A 193 -18.47 -51.11 -2.11
N PHE A 194 -19.49 -50.78 -2.91
CA PHE A 194 -20.89 -50.74 -2.47
C PHE A 194 -21.50 -52.13 -2.61
N SER A 195 -21.40 -52.93 -1.54
CA SER A 195 -21.89 -54.32 -1.52
C SER A 195 -23.07 -54.54 -0.57
N THR A 196 -23.22 -53.67 0.43
CA THR A 196 -24.14 -53.89 1.56
C THR A 196 -24.99 -52.65 1.90
N GLU A 197 -24.70 -51.53 1.26
CA GLU A 197 -25.28 -50.24 1.55
C GLU A 197 -26.67 -50.10 0.93
N ASN A 198 -27.61 -49.52 1.68
CA ASN A 198 -28.92 -49.16 1.14
C ASN A 198 -28.82 -47.87 0.32
N ILE A 199 -28.92 -47.98 -0.99
CA ILE A 199 -28.89 -46.82 -1.90
C ILE A 199 -30.26 -46.16 -1.88
N LEU A 200 -30.37 -45.02 -1.20
CA LEU A 200 -31.62 -44.26 -1.11
C LEU A 200 -31.98 -43.61 -2.44
N GLU A 201 -30.99 -43.06 -3.15
CA GLU A 201 -31.18 -42.34 -4.41
C GLU A 201 -29.91 -42.41 -5.26
N ILE A 202 -30.07 -42.72 -6.55
CA ILE A 202 -28.99 -42.58 -7.55
C ILE A 202 -29.23 -41.27 -8.28
N VAL A 203 -28.30 -40.34 -8.13
CA VAL A 203 -28.37 -39.03 -8.78
C VAL A 203 -27.41 -38.96 -9.96
N ALA A 204 -27.87 -38.34 -11.05
CA ALA A 204 -26.98 -37.97 -12.13
C ALA A 204 -26.10 -36.78 -11.67
N PRO A 205 -24.77 -36.83 -11.88
CA PRO A 205 -23.92 -35.67 -11.64
C PRO A 205 -24.45 -34.47 -12.42
N ARG A 206 -24.65 -33.33 -11.75
CA ARG A 206 -25.01 -32.09 -12.44
C ARG A 206 -23.83 -31.66 -13.32
N SER A 207 -24.12 -31.30 -14.57
CA SER A 207 -23.12 -30.67 -15.43
C SER A 207 -22.68 -29.35 -14.82
N CYS A 208 -21.37 -29.19 -14.64
CA CYS A 208 -20.76 -27.98 -14.09
C CYS A 208 -20.55 -26.89 -15.15
N SER A 209 -21.30 -26.88 -16.25
CA SER A 209 -21.10 -25.93 -17.36
C SER A 209 -21.25 -24.46 -16.95
N HIS A 210 -21.97 -24.17 -15.87
CA HIS A 210 -22.07 -22.83 -15.26
C HIS A 210 -20.86 -22.46 -14.39
N LEU A 211 -20.01 -23.44 -14.04
CA LEU A 211 -18.74 -23.26 -13.34
C LEU A 211 -17.56 -23.03 -14.30
N ASP A 212 -17.80 -23.23 -15.61
CA ASP A 212 -16.85 -22.91 -16.68
C ASP A 212 -16.80 -21.41 -16.98
N ILE A 213 -16.68 -20.60 -15.93
CA ILE A 213 -16.36 -19.19 -16.08
C ILE A 213 -14.92 -19.10 -16.61
N PRO A 214 -14.65 -18.34 -17.69
CA PRO A 214 -13.31 -18.17 -18.22
C PRO A 214 -12.33 -17.66 -17.16
N ALA A 215 -11.05 -18.00 -17.33
CA ALA A 215 -10.00 -17.39 -16.53
C ALA A 215 -9.92 -15.89 -16.86
N HIS A 216 -9.78 -15.06 -15.84
CA HIS A 216 -9.68 -13.62 -16.03
C HIS A 216 -8.40 -13.28 -16.80
N PRO A 217 -8.46 -12.51 -17.90
CA PRO A 217 -7.33 -12.33 -18.82
C PRO A 217 -6.15 -11.58 -18.20
N LYS A 218 -6.40 -10.73 -17.19
CA LYS A 218 -5.35 -9.94 -16.50
C LYS A 218 -4.53 -10.72 -15.48
N TYR A 219 -5.03 -11.86 -14.97
CA TYR A 219 -4.39 -12.55 -13.85
C TYR A 219 -3.77 -13.87 -14.28
N SER A 220 -2.52 -14.10 -13.86
CA SER A 220 -1.81 -15.35 -14.13
C SER A 220 -2.35 -16.52 -13.31
N ALA A 221 -2.04 -17.75 -13.75
CA ALA A 221 -2.33 -18.95 -12.99
C ALA A 221 -1.74 -18.87 -11.57
N ILE A 222 -2.57 -19.07 -10.55
CA ILE A 222 -2.20 -19.03 -9.14
C ILE A 222 -1.46 -20.31 -8.73
N CYS A 223 -1.93 -21.44 -9.26
CA CYS A 223 -1.35 -22.74 -8.98
C CYS A 223 -1.49 -23.64 -10.21
N ARG A 224 -0.41 -24.37 -10.56
CA ARG A 224 -0.35 -25.27 -11.72
C ARG A 224 -0.94 -26.65 -11.38
N THR A 225 -1.19 -27.45 -12.42
CA THR A 225 -1.76 -28.80 -12.31
C THR A 225 -0.92 -29.73 -11.42
N GLY A 226 -1.56 -30.48 -10.53
CA GLY A 226 -0.91 -31.47 -9.64
C GLY A 226 -0.82 -31.06 -8.16
N ALA A 227 -1.21 -29.84 -7.81
CA ALA A 227 -1.23 -29.39 -6.42
C ALA A 227 -2.34 -30.05 -5.60
N ASP A 228 -2.01 -30.47 -4.37
CA ASP A 228 -2.98 -30.96 -3.40
C ASP A 228 -3.88 -29.83 -2.86
N THR A 229 -4.91 -30.20 -2.09
CA THR A 229 -5.88 -29.24 -1.54
C THR A 229 -5.23 -28.15 -0.70
N ASP A 230 -4.25 -28.53 0.14
CA ASP A 230 -3.61 -27.61 1.08
C ASP A 230 -2.76 -26.59 0.33
N GLN A 231 -2.03 -27.05 -0.70
CA GLN A 231 -1.25 -26.20 -1.59
C GLN A 231 -2.13 -25.22 -2.37
N LYS A 232 -3.32 -25.65 -2.82
CA LYS A 232 -4.27 -24.75 -3.48
C LYS A 232 -4.79 -23.68 -2.52
N ILE A 233 -5.22 -24.07 -1.31
CA ILE A 233 -5.71 -23.14 -0.29
C ILE A 233 -4.63 -22.12 0.07
N GLU A 234 -3.41 -22.59 0.33
CA GLU A 234 -2.28 -21.73 0.65
C GLU A 234 -1.91 -20.81 -0.51
N ALA A 235 -1.97 -21.27 -1.76
CA ALA A 235 -1.72 -20.43 -2.93
C ALA A 235 -2.79 -19.34 -3.11
N MET A 236 -4.08 -19.66 -2.91
CA MET A 236 -5.16 -18.68 -2.95
C MET A 236 -5.03 -17.65 -1.83
N ARG A 237 -4.67 -18.09 -0.61
CA ARG A 237 -4.38 -17.18 0.51
C ARG A 237 -3.17 -16.31 0.21
N LYS A 238 -2.08 -16.88 -0.31
CA LYS A 238 -0.91 -16.11 -0.72
C LYS A 238 -1.26 -15.09 -1.78
N VAL A 239 -2.12 -15.37 -2.76
CA VAL A 239 -2.52 -14.31 -3.71
C VAL A 239 -3.33 -13.23 -2.99
N SER A 240 -4.28 -13.61 -2.14
CA SER A 240 -5.07 -12.65 -1.35
C SER A 240 -4.22 -11.81 -0.37
N ARG A 241 -3.07 -12.34 0.09
CA ARG A 241 -2.16 -11.78 1.11
C ARG A 241 -0.88 -11.13 0.56
N CYS A 242 -0.31 -11.66 -0.52
CA CYS A 242 0.92 -11.22 -1.20
C CYS A 242 0.65 -10.26 -2.35
N VAL A 243 -0.61 -9.90 -2.64
CA VAL A 243 -0.83 -8.55 -3.14
C VAL A 243 -0.46 -7.63 -1.97
N ASP A 244 0.84 -7.38 -1.81
CA ASP A 244 1.35 -6.27 -1.02
C ASP A 244 0.81 -5.02 -1.72
N TRP A 245 -0.40 -4.63 -1.36
CA TRP A 245 -1.15 -3.52 -1.97
C TRP A 245 -0.47 -2.16 -1.80
N TYR A 246 0.78 -2.12 -1.36
CA TYR A 246 1.63 -0.93 -1.31
C TYR A 246 3.04 -1.42 -1.64
N CYS A 247 3.65 -0.97 -2.74
CA CYS A 247 5.08 -1.24 -2.97
C CYS A 247 5.94 -0.33 -2.09
N ASP A 248 7.19 -0.73 -1.78
CA ASP A 248 8.22 0.29 -1.49
C ASP A 248 8.66 0.88 -2.83
N PRO A 249 8.25 2.12 -3.17
CA PRO A 249 8.53 2.70 -4.47
C PRO A 249 10.04 2.96 -4.68
N PHE A 250 10.84 2.93 -3.61
CA PHE A 250 12.28 3.13 -3.65
C PHE A 250 13.08 1.83 -3.77
N GLU A 251 12.45 0.67 -3.58
CA GLU A 251 13.10 -0.65 -3.70
C GLU A 251 13.11 -1.16 -5.14
N SER A 252 12.01 -0.92 -5.88
CA SER A 252 11.76 -1.48 -7.21
C SER A 252 12.81 -1.14 -8.28
N MET A 253 13.68 -0.15 -8.07
CA MET A 253 14.64 0.29 -9.09
C MET A 253 16.06 -0.30 -8.91
N TYR A 254 16.33 -1.01 -7.82
CA TYR A 254 17.64 -1.65 -7.60
C TYR A 254 17.78 -2.99 -8.35
N HIS A 255 16.66 -3.69 -8.60
CA HIS A 255 16.67 -4.94 -9.39
C HIS A 255 16.99 -4.71 -10.88
N ASP A 256 16.56 -3.58 -11.46
CA ASP A 256 16.87 -3.19 -12.84
C ASP A 256 18.36 -2.82 -13.03
N ALA A 257 18.96 -2.17 -12.03
CA ALA A 257 20.38 -1.83 -12.07
C ALA A 257 21.26 -3.10 -12.08
N ALA A 258 20.91 -4.11 -11.29
CA ALA A 258 21.65 -5.38 -11.22
C ALA A 258 21.53 -6.20 -12.51
N THR A 259 20.37 -6.18 -13.19
CA THR A 259 20.19 -6.87 -14.49
C THR A 259 20.85 -6.13 -15.65
N SER A 260 20.97 -4.80 -15.57
CA SER A 260 21.74 -4.03 -16.57
C SER A 260 23.26 -4.23 -16.46
N SER A 261 23.78 -4.61 -15.29
CA SER A 261 25.20 -4.91 -15.07
C SER A 261 25.64 -6.32 -15.50
N SER A 262 24.72 -7.24 -15.79
CA SER A 262 25.04 -8.62 -16.23
C SER A 262 25.04 -8.80 -17.75
N ALA A 263 24.59 -7.81 -18.53
CA ALA A 263 24.68 -7.79 -19.99
C ALA A 263 25.95 -7.04 -20.47
N GLY A 264 27.11 -7.51 -20.02
CA GLY A 264 28.39 -6.86 -20.33
C GLY A 264 29.58 -7.81 -20.26
N SER A 265 29.40 -9.06 -20.66
CA SER A 265 30.52 -10.00 -20.85
C SER A 265 30.17 -11.06 -21.89
N SER A 266 30.38 -10.71 -23.16
CA SER A 266 30.75 -11.67 -24.18
C SER A 266 31.74 -11.01 -25.13
N GLY A 267 32.89 -11.68 -25.29
CA GLY A 267 34.08 -11.14 -25.91
C GLY A 267 34.03 -11.06 -27.43
N GLY A 268 34.92 -10.22 -27.96
CA GLY A 268 35.27 -10.15 -29.37
C GLY A 268 36.66 -9.55 -29.51
N GLY A 269 37.69 -10.37 -29.37
CA GLY A 269 39.07 -9.96 -29.55
C GLY A 269 39.50 -9.94 -31.03
N ARG A 270 40.41 -8.98 -31.31
CA ARG A 270 41.43 -8.91 -32.38
C ARG A 270 41.07 -8.26 -33.72
N GLY A 271 41.86 -7.23 -34.03
CA GLY A 271 42.05 -6.67 -35.37
C GLY A 271 42.95 -5.42 -35.36
N ARG A 272 44.27 -5.64 -35.25
CA ARG A 272 45.32 -4.61 -35.48
C ARG A 272 45.29 -4.15 -36.95
N GLY A 273 45.42 -2.85 -37.19
CA GLY A 273 45.78 -2.27 -38.50
C GLY A 273 45.97 -0.77 -38.36
N GLY A 274 47.19 -0.27 -38.57
CA GLY A 274 47.55 1.13 -38.40
C GLY A 274 47.54 1.95 -39.69
N GLY A 275 47.80 3.26 -39.53
CA GLY A 275 48.43 4.10 -40.55
C GLY A 275 47.60 5.28 -41.09
N GLY A 276 48.14 6.49 -40.92
CA GLY A 276 47.78 7.73 -41.65
C GLY A 276 46.76 8.60 -40.91
N GLY A 277 47.07 9.77 -40.33
CA GLY A 277 48.02 10.79 -40.76
C GLY A 277 47.30 11.79 -41.66
N ARG A 278 46.77 12.88 -41.09
CA ARG A 278 46.69 14.21 -41.73
C ARG A 278 46.29 15.30 -40.75
N ASP A 279 47.19 16.25 -40.67
CA ASP A 279 47.15 17.52 -39.96
C ASP A 279 46.00 18.43 -40.40
N GLY A 280 45.57 19.27 -39.47
CA GLY A 280 44.58 20.32 -39.69
C GLY A 280 44.46 21.24 -38.48
N SER A 281 45.59 21.86 -38.12
CA SER A 281 45.73 22.97 -37.17
C SER A 281 44.62 24.04 -37.32
N ASN A 282 43.97 24.39 -36.19
CA ASN A 282 43.64 25.79 -35.95
C ASN A 282 43.67 26.08 -34.44
N THR A 283 44.80 26.62 -34.01
CA THR A 283 45.02 27.17 -32.67
C THR A 283 44.45 28.59 -32.59
N ASN A 284 43.67 28.90 -31.55
CA ASN A 284 44.00 30.11 -30.81
C ASN A 284 43.62 30.01 -29.33
N THR A 285 44.68 30.05 -28.54
CA THR A 285 44.79 30.05 -27.09
C THR A 285 44.44 31.42 -26.51
N SER A 286 43.74 31.48 -25.37
CA SER A 286 44.06 32.49 -24.36
C SER A 286 43.63 32.09 -22.95
N ARG A 287 44.62 31.54 -22.24
CA ARG A 287 45.04 31.90 -20.88
C ARG A 287 44.16 31.52 -19.69
N TYR A 288 44.57 30.37 -19.13
CA TYR A 288 44.58 30.11 -17.70
C TYR A 288 45.61 31.03 -17.01
N ALA A 289 45.23 31.70 -15.93
CA ALA A 289 46.12 32.16 -14.87
C ALA A 289 45.46 31.86 -13.51
N PRO A 290 46.13 31.13 -12.60
CA PRO A 290 45.53 30.62 -11.38
C PRO A 290 45.67 31.63 -10.24
N CYS A 291 44.58 32.26 -9.81
CA CYS A 291 44.59 33.01 -8.56
C CYS A 291 44.24 32.10 -7.38
N ARG A 292 45.28 31.59 -6.72
CA ARG A 292 45.21 31.12 -5.33
C ARG A 292 44.71 32.27 -4.45
N ARG A 293 43.65 32.03 -3.67
CA ARG A 293 43.32 32.82 -2.47
C ARG A 293 42.88 31.89 -1.33
N PRO A 294 43.09 32.32 -0.07
CA PRO A 294 43.57 31.47 1.00
C PRO A 294 42.45 30.76 1.76
N LEU A 295 42.81 29.65 2.40
CA LEU A 295 42.00 29.01 3.44
C LEU A 295 42.03 29.89 4.70
N THR A 296 40.89 30.49 5.04
CA THR A 296 40.54 30.85 6.43
C THR A 296 39.01 30.77 6.65
N PRO A 297 38.57 30.54 7.91
CA PRO A 297 37.29 29.91 8.24
C PRO A 297 36.17 30.91 8.58
N ALA A 298 34.93 30.42 8.44
CA ALA A 298 33.67 30.97 8.95
C ALA A 298 33.27 32.40 8.50
N PHE A 299 32.18 32.53 7.73
CA PHE A 299 30.99 33.31 8.12
C PHE A 299 29.92 33.31 7.02
N LEU A 300 28.67 33.13 7.46
CA LEU A 300 27.40 33.62 6.90
C LEU A 300 27.06 33.27 5.44
N VAL A 301 26.07 32.39 5.31
CA VAL A 301 25.19 32.28 4.14
C VAL A 301 24.55 33.64 3.91
N THR A 302 25.12 34.41 3.00
CA THR A 302 24.45 35.56 2.40
C THR A 302 23.45 35.01 1.38
N HIS A 303 22.23 35.54 1.42
CA HIS A 303 21.18 35.26 0.44
C HIS A 303 21.64 35.75 -0.94
N ASP A 304 22.26 34.87 -1.72
CA ASP A 304 22.51 35.12 -3.13
C ASP A 304 21.21 34.96 -3.93
N ALA A 305 20.81 36.01 -4.63
CA ALA A 305 19.58 36.15 -5.42
C ALA A 305 19.48 35.23 -6.67
N GLY A 306 20.23 34.13 -6.70
CA GLY A 306 20.18 33.09 -7.73
C GLY A 306 20.24 31.66 -7.18
N ALA A 307 20.37 31.47 -5.86
CA ALA A 307 20.33 30.15 -5.24
C ALA A 307 18.87 29.68 -5.12
N GLY A 308 18.56 28.49 -5.62
CA GLY A 308 17.23 27.89 -5.46
C GLY A 308 16.81 27.79 -3.98
N ARG A 309 15.50 27.69 -3.72
CA ARG A 309 14.94 27.60 -2.36
C ARG A 309 15.70 26.57 -1.51
N ASN A 310 16.10 26.97 -0.30
CA ASN A 310 16.60 26.05 0.71
C ASN A 310 15.47 25.14 1.19
N LYS A 311 15.56 23.84 0.88
CA LYS A 311 14.55 22.83 1.24
C LYS A 311 14.60 22.40 2.72
N PHE A 312 15.66 22.74 3.43
CA PHE A 312 15.80 22.47 4.88
C PHE A 312 15.12 23.53 5.74
N LEU A 313 14.60 24.59 5.12
CA LEU A 313 13.89 25.67 5.80
C LEU A 313 12.43 25.74 5.34
N PRO A 314 11.52 26.20 6.23
CA PRO A 314 10.15 26.50 5.88
C PRO A 314 10.05 27.49 4.71
N ILE A 315 8.91 27.46 4.01
CA ILE A 315 8.63 28.49 3.00
C ILE A 315 8.15 29.74 3.74
N PRO A 316 8.87 30.88 3.66
CA PRO A 316 8.40 32.10 4.29
C PRO A 316 7.13 32.60 3.60
N HIS A 317 6.16 33.08 4.40
CA HIS A 317 4.99 33.84 3.96
C HIS A 317 4.07 33.13 2.94
N ARG A 318 3.80 31.83 3.10
CA ARG A 318 2.81 31.08 2.29
C ARG A 318 1.57 30.67 3.09
N PRO A 319 0.44 31.38 2.94
CA PRO A 319 -0.80 31.04 3.63
C PRO A 319 -1.36 29.66 3.27
N GLU A 320 -1.11 29.15 2.07
CA GLU A 320 -1.59 27.85 1.58
C GLU A 320 -0.81 26.66 2.16
N MET A 321 0.37 26.90 2.74
CA MET A 321 1.19 25.84 3.31
C MET A 321 0.64 25.45 4.70
N PRO A 322 0.43 24.16 4.98
CA PRO A 322 0.18 23.66 6.33
C PRO A 322 1.31 24.01 7.31
N GLU A 323 1.00 23.97 8.59
CA GLU A 323 1.97 24.27 9.65
C GLU A 323 2.83 23.03 9.96
N SER A 324 4.16 23.20 10.01
CA SER A 324 5.07 22.16 10.44
C SER A 324 5.08 21.99 11.96
N ILE A 325 5.42 20.80 12.43
CA ILE A 325 5.62 20.57 13.87
C ILE A 325 6.99 21.13 14.29
N THR A 326 7.03 21.98 15.32
CA THR A 326 8.24 22.75 15.70
C THR A 326 9.49 21.91 15.92
N ALA A 327 9.38 20.74 16.59
CA ALA A 327 10.52 19.85 16.81
C ALA A 327 11.09 19.31 15.49
N TRP A 328 10.21 18.92 14.56
CA TRP A 328 10.59 18.42 13.24
C TRP A 328 11.16 19.49 12.32
N GLU A 329 10.61 20.70 12.37
CA GLU A 329 11.15 21.86 11.65
C GLU A 329 12.56 22.21 12.13
N THR A 330 12.75 22.25 13.45
CA THR A 330 14.05 22.53 14.08
C THR A 330 15.07 21.44 13.72
N ALA A 331 14.68 20.17 13.83
CA ALA A 331 15.50 19.03 13.44
C ALA A 331 15.92 19.10 11.96
N LEU A 332 14.98 19.40 11.06
CA LEU A 332 15.27 19.51 9.62
C LEU A 332 16.24 20.66 9.31
N GLY A 333 16.08 21.82 9.98
CA GLY A 333 16.96 22.97 9.82
C GLY A 333 18.39 22.74 10.34
N ASN A 334 18.56 21.81 11.27
CA ASN A 334 19.84 21.48 11.90
C ASN A 334 20.57 20.27 11.28
N VAL A 335 20.06 19.71 10.18
CA VAL A 335 20.71 18.59 9.49
C VAL A 335 22.12 18.98 9.06
N ASP A 336 23.11 18.15 9.40
CA ASP A 336 24.47 18.33 8.93
C ASP A 336 24.60 17.86 7.48
N ILE A 337 24.49 18.83 6.58
CA ILE A 337 24.61 18.62 5.14
C ILE A 337 26.05 18.31 4.69
N ALA A 338 27.06 18.54 5.52
CA ALA A 338 28.46 18.27 5.19
C ALA A 338 28.78 16.77 5.25
N VAL A 339 27.98 15.98 5.99
CA VAL A 339 28.09 14.52 6.00
C VAL A 339 27.84 14.00 4.58
N LYS A 340 28.82 13.25 4.05
CA LYS A 340 28.65 12.57 2.77
C LYS A 340 27.61 11.47 2.94
N SER A 341 26.49 11.60 2.24
CA SER A 341 25.49 10.55 2.16
C SER A 341 26.11 9.23 1.68
N GLN A 342 25.59 8.13 2.19
CA GLN A 342 25.92 6.79 1.72
C GLN A 342 25.42 6.60 0.27
N GLN A 343 26.03 5.65 -0.45
CA GLN A 343 25.83 5.32 -1.88
C GLN A 343 24.55 5.90 -2.52
N ARG A 344 24.66 7.04 -3.23
CA ARG A 344 23.52 7.68 -3.91
C ARG A 344 23.20 6.99 -5.23
N ALA A 345 22.12 6.22 -5.29
CA ALA A 345 21.41 6.04 -6.55
C ALA A 345 20.78 7.38 -6.95
N ARG A 346 20.70 7.67 -8.26
CA ARG A 346 20.12 8.93 -8.75
C ARG A 346 18.68 9.15 -8.26
N THR A 347 17.94 8.06 -8.10
CA THR A 347 16.53 7.98 -7.70
C THR A 347 16.31 8.25 -6.21
N ASP A 348 17.36 8.27 -5.39
CA ASP A 348 17.25 8.54 -3.95
C ASP A 348 16.73 9.95 -3.65
N THR A 349 16.90 10.87 -4.61
CA THR A 349 16.42 12.24 -4.50
C THR A 349 14.98 12.42 -5.02
N TYR A 350 14.32 11.35 -5.45
CA TYR A 350 13.00 11.42 -6.08
C TYR A 350 11.88 11.32 -5.04
N TYR A 351 10.65 11.53 -5.49
CA TYR A 351 9.47 11.55 -4.65
C TYR A 351 8.34 10.71 -5.24
N VAL A 352 7.54 10.11 -4.35
CA VAL A 352 6.34 9.34 -4.68
C VAL A 352 5.21 10.27 -5.10
N PHE A 353 5.01 11.34 -4.32
CA PHE A 353 4.12 12.46 -4.62
C PHE A 353 4.97 13.73 -4.81
N PRO A 354 4.47 14.79 -5.47
CA PRO A 354 5.27 16.01 -5.61
C PRO A 354 5.73 16.54 -4.25
N GLU A 355 6.92 17.14 -4.20
CA GLU A 355 7.37 17.84 -2.99
C GLU A 355 6.33 18.92 -2.62
N PRO A 356 5.85 18.99 -1.35
CA PRO A 356 4.66 19.78 -1.00
C PRO A 356 4.74 21.25 -1.44
N ALA A 357 5.92 21.86 -1.37
CA ALA A 357 6.08 23.24 -1.79
C ALA A 357 5.96 23.44 -3.30
N LEU A 358 6.11 22.44 -4.15
CA LEU A 358 5.85 22.60 -5.58
C LEU A 358 4.42 23.05 -5.84
N LEU A 359 3.47 22.73 -4.95
CA LEU A 359 2.09 23.18 -5.02
C LEU A 359 1.92 24.60 -4.46
N ALA A 360 2.61 24.94 -3.37
CA ALA A 360 2.50 26.26 -2.71
C ALA A 360 3.37 27.37 -3.31
N SER A 361 4.50 27.03 -3.95
CA SER A 361 5.53 27.99 -4.36
C SER A 361 5.20 28.96 -5.51
N PRO A 362 4.27 28.69 -6.45
CA PRO A 362 3.99 29.65 -7.52
C PRO A 362 3.45 30.99 -6.99
N GLU A 363 4.11 32.08 -7.38
CA GLU A 363 3.63 33.45 -7.08
C GLU A 363 2.31 33.77 -7.78
N SER A 364 2.17 33.28 -9.02
CA SER A 364 0.93 33.46 -9.79
C SER A 364 -0.18 32.56 -9.24
N GLU A 365 -1.30 33.17 -8.87
CA GLU A 365 -2.53 32.45 -8.47
C GLU A 365 -2.94 31.43 -9.55
N ASN A 366 -3.00 31.85 -10.82
CA ASN A 366 -3.38 30.98 -11.92
C ASN A 366 -2.48 29.74 -12.02
N MET A 367 -1.16 29.92 -11.88
CA MET A 367 -0.22 28.80 -11.91
C MET A 367 -0.41 27.89 -10.70
N ARG A 368 -0.72 28.44 -9.53
CA ARG A 368 -1.01 27.66 -8.33
C ARG A 368 -2.27 26.82 -8.49
N GLN A 369 -3.36 27.43 -8.97
CA GLN A 369 -4.62 26.76 -9.29
C GLN A 369 -4.41 25.62 -10.31
N ILE A 370 -3.66 25.88 -11.39
CA ILE A 370 -3.31 24.85 -12.39
C ILE A 370 -2.60 23.65 -11.72
N ARG A 371 -1.59 23.90 -10.88
CA ARG A 371 -0.84 22.81 -10.22
C ARG A 371 -1.72 22.01 -9.27
N LEU A 372 -2.59 22.67 -8.51
CA LEU A 372 -3.50 22.01 -7.58
C LEU A 372 -4.53 21.15 -8.33
N HIS A 373 -5.15 21.67 -9.39
CA HIS A 373 -6.09 20.89 -10.22
C HIS A 373 -5.41 19.73 -10.94
N HIS A 374 -4.22 19.94 -11.52
CA HIS A 374 -3.45 18.85 -12.13
C HIS A 374 -3.06 17.77 -11.12
N PHE A 375 -2.75 18.15 -9.89
CA PHE A 375 -2.49 17.17 -8.84
C PHE A 375 -3.74 16.36 -8.51
N LEU A 376 -4.89 17.00 -8.31
CA LEU A 376 -6.16 16.31 -8.04
C LEU A 376 -6.54 15.33 -9.16
N LEU A 377 -6.38 15.74 -10.43
CA LEU A 377 -6.60 14.84 -11.58
C LEU A 377 -5.69 13.62 -11.58
N LEU A 378 -4.49 13.72 -11.02
CA LEU A 378 -3.54 12.60 -10.96
C LEU A 378 -3.64 11.80 -9.67
N LYS A 379 -4.26 12.35 -8.62
CA LYS A 379 -4.22 11.82 -7.27
C LYS A 379 -4.64 10.35 -7.23
N ASP A 380 -5.85 10.05 -7.70
CA ASP A 380 -6.36 8.67 -7.66
C ASP A 380 -5.51 7.73 -8.50
N ALA A 381 -5.00 8.20 -9.64
CA ALA A 381 -4.13 7.42 -10.51
C ALA A 381 -2.75 7.14 -9.86
N LEU A 382 -2.24 8.07 -9.04
CA LEU A 382 -1.00 7.89 -8.28
C LEU A 382 -1.21 6.93 -7.11
N GLU A 383 -2.28 7.10 -6.34
CA GLU A 383 -2.66 6.20 -5.25
C GLU A 383 -2.88 4.77 -5.76
N TYR A 384 -3.59 4.65 -6.89
CA TYR A 384 -3.81 3.40 -7.58
C TYR A 384 -2.50 2.67 -7.93
N ARG A 385 -1.53 3.40 -8.48
CA ARG A 385 -0.25 2.80 -8.91
C ARG A 385 0.63 2.34 -7.79
N ILE A 386 0.58 3.05 -6.65
CA ILE A 386 1.25 2.60 -5.44
C ILE A 386 0.65 1.27 -4.99
N ALA A 387 -0.66 1.08 -5.21
CA ALA A 387 -1.34 -0.15 -4.88
C ALA A 387 -1.12 -1.31 -5.87
N GLU A 388 -0.89 -1.00 -7.15
CA GLU A 388 -0.69 -1.99 -8.22
C GLU A 388 0.76 -2.48 -8.38
N GLN A 389 1.67 -2.15 -7.46
CA GLN A 389 3.07 -2.58 -7.49
C GLN A 389 3.83 -2.23 -8.79
N SER A 390 3.67 -1.00 -9.30
CA SER A 390 4.32 -0.59 -10.56
C SER A 390 5.84 -0.41 -10.41
N PRO A 391 6.66 -0.85 -11.40
CA PRO A 391 8.13 -0.85 -11.26
C PRO A 391 8.80 0.53 -11.25
N ARG A 392 8.07 1.60 -11.63
CA ARG A 392 8.60 2.97 -11.70
C ARG A 392 7.63 3.98 -11.12
N LEU A 393 7.71 4.22 -9.81
CA LEU A 393 6.77 5.10 -9.08
C LEU A 393 7.33 6.50 -8.77
N LEU A 394 8.61 6.75 -9.04
CA LEU A 394 9.31 7.93 -8.54
C LEU A 394 9.60 8.96 -9.64
N LEU A 395 9.35 10.23 -9.34
CA LEU A 395 9.75 11.37 -10.19
C LEU A 395 10.66 12.34 -9.41
N SER A 396 11.61 12.94 -10.11
CA SER A 396 12.44 14.02 -9.58
C SER A 396 11.60 15.30 -9.36
N SER A 397 12.08 16.23 -8.52
CA SER A 397 11.40 17.52 -8.32
C SER A 397 11.17 18.30 -9.62
N GLN A 398 12.04 18.14 -10.60
CA GLN A 398 11.91 18.84 -11.87
C GLN A 398 10.89 18.17 -12.80
N GLU A 399 10.82 16.84 -12.83
CA GLU A 399 9.76 16.12 -13.56
C GLU A 399 8.40 16.44 -12.94
N TRP A 400 8.26 16.39 -11.61
CA TRP A 400 7.03 16.82 -10.93
C TRP A 400 6.62 18.25 -11.29
N ARG A 401 7.57 19.18 -11.35
CA ARG A 401 7.30 20.57 -11.74
C ARG A 401 6.75 20.67 -13.18
N ASP A 402 7.26 19.87 -14.09
CA ASP A 402 6.80 19.87 -15.49
C ASP A 402 5.45 19.16 -15.63
N THR A 403 5.22 18.06 -14.90
CA THR A 403 3.92 17.39 -14.79
C THR A 403 2.84 18.35 -14.30
N LEU A 404 3.06 18.98 -13.14
CA LEU A 404 2.10 19.90 -12.52
C LEU A 404 1.89 21.18 -13.34
N ALA A 405 2.86 21.57 -14.17
CA ALA A 405 2.70 22.70 -15.09
C ALA A 405 1.98 22.32 -16.40
N GLY A 406 1.54 21.07 -16.57
CA GLY A 406 0.86 20.60 -17.78
C GLY A 406 1.77 20.49 -19.00
N LYS A 407 3.09 20.38 -18.81
CA LYS A 407 4.04 20.28 -19.94
C LYS A 407 4.14 18.89 -20.55
N VAL A 408 3.42 17.92 -19.98
CA VAL A 408 3.40 16.54 -20.49
C VAL A 408 2.81 16.47 -21.90
N THR A 409 1.85 17.35 -22.22
CA THR A 409 1.22 17.44 -23.55
C THR A 409 1.98 18.33 -24.54
N GLN A 410 3.01 19.05 -24.10
CA GLN A 410 3.74 19.96 -24.97
C GLN A 410 4.71 19.19 -25.85
N GLN A 411 4.45 19.13 -27.16
CA GLN A 411 5.39 18.59 -28.13
C GLN A 411 6.62 19.50 -28.24
N GLY A 412 7.64 19.20 -27.43
CA GLY A 412 8.93 19.88 -27.51
C GLY A 412 9.68 19.56 -28.80
N ARG A 413 10.66 20.42 -29.15
CA ARG A 413 11.61 20.16 -30.25
C ARG A 413 12.25 18.76 -30.10
N GLN A 414 12.42 18.06 -31.23
CA GLN A 414 13.09 16.76 -31.27
C GLN A 414 14.46 16.86 -30.57
N ASN A 415 14.82 15.84 -29.77
CA ASN A 415 16.08 15.76 -29.01
C ASN A 415 16.30 16.80 -27.89
N SER A 416 15.25 17.52 -27.45
CA SER A 416 15.35 18.41 -26.28
C SER A 416 15.30 17.64 -24.95
N LYS A 417 16.01 18.15 -23.92
CA LYS A 417 15.89 17.67 -22.53
C LYS A 417 14.46 17.77 -21.98
N GLY A 418 13.63 18.66 -22.53
CA GLY A 418 12.20 18.76 -22.22
C GLY A 418 11.44 17.53 -22.72
N ARG A 419 11.61 17.18 -24.00
CA ARG A 419 10.95 16.01 -24.61
C ARG A 419 11.35 14.69 -23.96
N ALA A 420 12.63 14.53 -23.59
CA ALA A 420 13.08 13.34 -22.86
C ALA A 420 12.37 13.19 -21.50
N ARG A 421 12.17 14.28 -20.75
CA ARG A 421 11.42 14.28 -19.49
C ARG A 421 9.93 14.01 -19.70
N SER A 422 9.31 14.60 -20.71
CA SER A 422 7.91 14.28 -21.07
C SER A 422 7.77 12.79 -21.37
N GLY A 423 8.71 12.17 -22.09
CA GLY A 423 8.71 10.73 -22.33
C GLY A 423 8.79 9.87 -21.05
N VAL A 424 9.60 10.27 -20.06
CA VAL A 424 9.65 9.59 -18.74
C VAL A 424 8.33 9.73 -17.99
N ILE A 425 7.72 10.93 -18.01
CA ILE A 425 6.42 11.17 -17.38
C ILE A 425 5.31 10.38 -18.11
N GLU A 426 5.39 10.28 -19.43
CA GLU A 426 4.52 9.45 -20.27
C GLU A 426 4.60 7.97 -19.92
N GLU A 427 5.81 7.41 -19.89
CA GLU A 427 6.04 6.03 -19.49
C GLU A 427 5.49 5.74 -18.08
N LEU A 428 5.63 6.71 -17.17
CA LEU A 428 5.22 6.56 -15.78
C LEU A 428 3.69 6.66 -15.60
N LEU A 429 3.05 7.69 -16.16
CA LEU A 429 1.62 7.94 -15.91
C LEU A 429 0.70 7.21 -16.89
N ALA A 430 1.15 6.82 -18.08
CA ALA A 430 0.29 6.17 -19.07
C ALA A 430 -0.38 4.87 -18.60
N PRO A 431 0.28 3.96 -17.84
CA PRO A 431 -0.39 2.79 -17.29
C PRO A 431 -1.55 3.16 -16.34
N ALA A 432 -1.32 4.16 -15.49
CA ALA A 432 -2.33 4.70 -14.57
C ALA A 432 -3.53 5.25 -15.37
N LEU A 433 -3.26 6.14 -16.32
CA LEU A 433 -4.28 6.79 -17.13
C LEU A 433 -5.05 5.78 -17.98
N LYS A 434 -4.38 4.75 -18.50
CA LYS A 434 -5.02 3.65 -19.22
C LYS A 434 -5.90 2.80 -18.30
N ALA A 435 -5.48 2.53 -17.07
CA ALA A 435 -6.32 1.84 -16.09
C ALA A 435 -7.57 2.68 -15.75
N CYS A 436 -7.44 4.01 -15.79
CA CYS A 436 -8.55 4.96 -15.67
C CYS A 436 -9.44 5.09 -16.92
N ASP A 437 -9.20 4.30 -17.99
CA ASP A 437 -9.85 4.41 -19.31
C ASP A 437 -9.80 5.82 -19.91
N VAL A 438 -8.75 6.58 -19.58
CA VAL A 438 -8.51 7.91 -20.15
C VAL A 438 -7.64 7.77 -21.38
N ASP A 439 -8.21 8.13 -22.53
CA ASP A 439 -7.44 8.34 -23.75
C ASP A 439 -6.46 9.51 -23.56
N ARG A 440 -5.18 9.15 -23.34
CA ARG A 440 -3.97 9.97 -23.40
C ARG A 440 -4.14 11.46 -23.03
N TYR A 441 -3.72 11.87 -21.84
CA TYR A 441 -3.47 13.27 -21.43
C TYR A 441 -4.47 14.37 -21.87
N SER A 442 -5.64 14.03 -22.39
CA SER A 442 -6.63 14.95 -22.96
C SER A 442 -7.22 15.84 -21.87
N VAL A 443 -7.19 15.35 -20.63
CA VAL A 443 -7.48 16.07 -19.39
C VAL A 443 -6.41 17.11 -19.01
N PHE A 444 -5.29 17.21 -19.75
CA PHE A 444 -4.23 18.20 -19.54
C PHE A 444 -4.06 19.15 -20.74
N PRO A 445 -3.79 20.45 -20.51
CA PRO A 445 -3.89 21.13 -19.23
C PRO A 445 -5.35 21.41 -18.85
N VAL A 446 -5.62 21.52 -17.55
CA VAL A 446 -6.93 21.96 -17.05
C VAL A 446 -7.24 23.37 -17.53
N ASP A 447 -8.43 23.55 -18.11
CA ASP A 447 -8.99 24.86 -18.39
C ASP A 447 -9.63 25.42 -17.11
N LEU A 448 -8.93 26.37 -16.46
CA LEU A 448 -9.41 27.02 -15.24
C LEU A 448 -10.78 27.71 -15.38
N ARG A 449 -11.26 27.96 -16.61
CA ARG A 449 -12.59 28.54 -16.84
C ARG A 449 -13.73 27.54 -16.61
N ASN A 450 -13.42 26.24 -16.66
CA ASN A 450 -14.40 25.15 -16.58
C ASN A 450 -14.40 24.44 -15.22
N VAL A 451 -13.54 24.87 -14.30
CA VAL A 451 -13.41 24.27 -12.96
C VAL A 451 -13.60 25.32 -11.87
N ALA A 452 -14.16 24.91 -10.74
CA ALA A 452 -14.30 25.80 -9.59
C ALA A 452 -12.91 26.08 -8.98
N PRO A 453 -12.60 27.34 -8.61
CA PRO A 453 -11.32 27.67 -8.02
C PRO A 453 -11.14 26.97 -6.67
N ILE A 454 -9.94 26.43 -6.43
CA ILE A 454 -9.59 25.79 -5.18
C ILE A 454 -9.38 26.85 -4.11
N THR A 455 -10.16 26.77 -3.04
CA THR A 455 -10.06 27.68 -1.90
C THR A 455 -8.73 27.50 -1.17
N ARG A 456 -8.30 28.51 -0.42
CA ARG A 456 -7.07 28.44 0.39
C ARG A 456 -7.10 27.27 1.38
N ASN A 457 -8.24 27.01 2.03
CA ASN A 457 -8.38 25.92 2.97
C ASN A 457 -8.25 24.57 2.27
N ARG A 458 -8.90 24.40 1.11
CA ARG A 458 -8.76 23.18 0.30
C ARG A 458 -7.33 22.99 -0.22
N ALA A 459 -6.63 24.06 -0.59
CA ALA A 459 -5.22 23.99 -0.97
C ALA A 459 -4.35 23.48 0.20
N ARG A 460 -4.58 23.94 1.43
CA ARG A 460 -3.89 23.41 2.62
C ARG A 460 -4.14 21.92 2.82
N GLU A 461 -5.38 21.49 2.67
CA GLU A 461 -5.76 20.07 2.82
C GLU A 461 -5.03 19.20 1.80
N ILE A 462 -5.01 19.61 0.53
CA ILE A 462 -4.30 18.92 -0.56
C ILE A 462 -2.80 18.84 -0.27
N ILE A 463 -2.20 19.97 0.14
CA ILE A 463 -0.76 20.04 0.40
C ILE A 463 -0.38 19.20 1.63
N TRP A 464 -1.23 19.18 2.65
CA TRP A 464 -1.03 18.34 3.84
C TRP A 464 -1.06 16.86 3.45
N GLU A 465 -2.04 16.43 2.65
CA GLU A 465 -2.16 15.05 2.21
C GLU A 465 -0.91 14.60 1.43
N VAL A 466 -0.43 15.46 0.52
CA VAL A 466 0.83 15.23 -0.22
C VAL A 466 2.03 15.12 0.71
N ALA A 467 2.09 15.94 1.76
CA ALA A 467 3.17 15.86 2.74
C ALA A 467 3.10 14.57 3.56
N GLU A 468 1.90 14.21 4.01
CA GLU A 468 1.63 13.04 4.85
C GLU A 468 1.97 11.74 4.11
N VAL A 469 1.51 11.60 2.85
CA VAL A 469 1.82 10.41 2.04
C VAL A 469 3.33 10.29 1.79
N ASN A 470 3.99 11.38 1.40
CA ASN A 470 5.45 11.35 1.20
C ASN A 470 6.18 10.97 2.49
N PHE A 471 5.83 11.57 3.63
CA PHE A 471 6.47 11.26 4.92
C PHE A 471 6.30 9.78 5.32
N ARG A 472 5.11 9.20 5.12
CA ARG A 472 4.83 7.78 5.42
C ARG A 472 5.67 6.84 4.57
N TYR A 473 5.77 7.06 3.27
CA TYR A 473 6.63 6.25 2.39
C TYR A 473 8.11 6.49 2.66
N GLU A 474 8.52 7.74 2.93
CA GLU A 474 9.89 8.07 3.28
C GLU A 474 10.35 7.33 4.56
N LEU A 475 9.48 7.18 5.57
CA LEU A 475 9.78 6.35 6.74
C LEU A 475 9.97 4.87 6.39
N VAL A 476 9.05 4.29 5.61
CA VAL A 476 9.12 2.86 5.21
C VAL A 476 10.43 2.58 4.48
N SER A 477 10.78 3.42 3.51
CA SER A 477 11.99 3.25 2.71
C SER A 477 13.26 3.54 3.50
N LEU A 478 13.24 4.53 4.40
CA LEU A 478 14.36 4.79 5.30
C LEU A 478 14.60 3.60 6.23
N ASP A 479 13.54 3.07 6.83
CA ASP A 479 13.63 1.92 7.74
C ASP A 479 14.21 0.69 7.03
N HIS A 480 13.72 0.41 5.82
CA HIS A 480 14.21 -0.68 5.00
C HIS A 480 15.70 -0.52 4.68
N ARG A 481 16.14 0.67 4.25
CA ARG A 481 17.57 0.93 3.96
C ARG A 481 18.45 0.88 5.20
N ALA A 482 17.96 1.41 6.31
CA ALA A 482 18.71 1.49 7.56
C ALA A 482 18.88 0.12 8.23
N THR A 483 18.01 -0.85 7.96
CA THR A 483 18.02 -2.17 8.61
C THR A 483 18.30 -3.33 7.66
N GLY A 484 17.89 -3.22 6.39
CA GLY A 484 17.82 -4.31 5.42
C GLY A 484 16.60 -5.21 5.60
N LEU A 485 15.59 -4.80 6.39
CA LEU A 485 14.40 -5.59 6.71
C LEU A 485 13.14 -4.94 6.13
N HIS A 486 12.12 -5.74 5.79
CA HIS A 486 10.80 -5.24 5.39
C HIS A 486 9.88 -5.14 6.60
N ARG A 487 9.94 -4.00 7.31
CA ARG A 487 9.20 -3.75 8.58
C ARG A 487 8.00 -2.82 8.40
N ARG A 488 7.24 -3.03 7.32
CA ARG A 488 6.15 -2.10 6.93
C ARG A 488 5.06 -2.00 7.98
N GLU A 489 4.73 -3.11 8.63
CA GLU A 489 3.72 -3.11 9.68
C GLU A 489 4.20 -2.39 10.95
N GLU A 490 5.47 -2.51 11.31
CA GLU A 490 6.02 -1.69 12.38
C GLU A 490 6.06 -0.20 12.00
N CYS A 491 6.36 0.11 10.73
CA CYS A 491 6.27 1.48 10.20
C CYS A 491 4.86 2.04 10.29
N SER A 492 3.84 1.26 9.94
CA SER A 492 2.45 1.73 9.97
C SER A 492 1.99 2.08 11.39
N ARG A 493 2.48 1.38 12.43
CA ARG A 493 2.19 1.69 13.84
C ARG A 493 2.72 3.05 14.29
N CYS A 494 3.60 3.70 13.52
CA CYS A 494 4.09 5.05 13.81
C CYS A 494 3.11 6.15 13.42
N PHE A 495 1.98 5.80 12.80
CA PHE A 495 1.00 6.75 12.32
C PHE A 495 -0.40 6.46 12.86
N ALA A 496 -1.19 7.53 13.06
CA ALA A 496 -2.60 7.39 13.34
C ALA A 496 -3.30 6.65 12.18
N GLY A 497 -4.18 5.71 12.54
CA GLY A 497 -4.92 4.86 11.60
C GLY A 497 -4.11 3.74 10.92
N GLY A 498 -2.77 3.72 11.02
CA GLY A 498 -1.96 2.63 10.46
C GLY A 498 -1.96 2.51 8.93
N MET A 499 -2.41 3.52 8.19
CA MET A 499 -2.43 3.51 6.73
C MET A 499 -1.18 4.14 6.13
N LEU A 500 -0.90 3.90 4.85
CA LEU A 500 0.17 4.62 4.13
C LEU A 500 -0.39 5.65 3.13
N ILE A 501 -1.65 5.50 2.71
CA ILE A 501 -2.37 6.42 1.80
C ILE A 501 -3.83 6.56 2.22
N GLY A 502 -4.55 7.51 1.59
CA GLY A 502 -5.99 7.68 1.75
C GLY A 502 -6.39 8.10 3.16
N MET A 503 -5.58 8.93 3.81
CA MET A 503 -5.86 9.42 5.16
C MET A 503 -7.07 10.35 5.16
N PRO A 504 -8.05 10.15 6.08
CA PRO A 504 -9.08 11.15 6.32
C PRO A 504 -8.44 12.47 6.76
N ILE A 505 -9.05 13.59 6.38
CA ILE A 505 -8.48 14.92 6.65
C ILE A 505 -8.42 15.22 8.15
N GLU A 506 -9.30 14.59 8.92
CA GLU A 506 -9.36 14.60 10.37
C GLU A 506 -8.04 14.13 11.00
N ALA A 507 -7.33 13.20 10.33
CA ALA A 507 -6.04 12.69 10.79
C ALA A 507 -4.93 13.76 10.80
N SER A 508 -5.14 14.92 10.17
CA SER A 508 -4.21 16.07 10.22
C SER A 508 -4.02 16.66 11.62
N LYS A 509 -4.81 16.23 12.59
CA LYS A 509 -4.75 16.63 14.00
C LYS A 509 -4.45 15.47 14.94
N GLU A 510 -4.06 14.31 14.39
CA GLU A 510 -3.75 13.10 15.14
C GLU A 510 -2.29 12.69 14.94
N GLY A 511 -1.86 11.59 15.56
CA GLY A 511 -0.54 11.06 15.28
C GLY A 511 0.58 11.98 15.76
N LEU A 512 1.63 12.08 14.94
CA LEU A 512 2.73 13.04 15.11
C LEU A 512 2.31 14.49 14.81
N ALA A 513 1.13 14.71 14.24
CA ALA A 513 0.58 16.04 13.98
C ALA A 513 -0.27 16.56 15.15
N ALA A 514 -0.60 15.72 16.14
CA ALA A 514 -1.48 16.07 17.25
C ALA A 514 -1.02 17.32 18.02
N ALA A 515 -1.98 18.13 18.48
CA ALA A 515 -1.68 19.39 19.15
C ALA A 515 -0.96 19.17 20.50
N LYS A 516 -1.45 18.19 21.28
CA LYS A 516 -0.91 17.83 22.59
C LYS A 516 0.30 16.91 22.45
N LEU A 517 1.29 17.11 23.32
CA LEU A 517 2.52 16.32 23.29
C LEU A 517 2.26 14.87 23.72
N GLU A 518 1.31 14.67 24.63
CA GLU A 518 0.90 13.36 25.15
C GLU A 518 0.36 12.47 24.03
N ASP A 519 -0.46 13.04 23.14
CA ASP A 519 -1.04 12.33 22.00
C ASP A 519 0.04 11.97 20.97
N ARG A 520 1.03 12.86 20.74
CA ARG A 520 2.19 12.58 19.86
C ARG A 520 3.13 11.54 20.46
N HIS A 521 3.26 11.51 21.79
CA HIS A 521 4.25 10.68 22.49
C HIS A 521 4.10 9.19 22.18
N VAL A 522 2.85 8.71 22.05
CA VAL A 522 2.57 7.31 21.69
C VAL A 522 3.26 6.93 20.38
N TYR A 523 3.21 7.81 19.38
CA TYR A 523 3.81 7.59 18.07
C TYR A 523 5.33 7.81 18.06
N ASN A 524 5.83 8.77 18.85
CA ASN A 524 7.27 8.94 19.06
C ASN A 524 7.92 7.70 19.70
N VAL A 525 7.20 6.99 20.58
CA VAL A 525 7.66 5.70 21.13
C VAL A 525 7.71 4.59 20.07
N GLN A 526 6.75 4.55 19.14
CA GLN A 526 6.78 3.58 18.03
C GLN A 526 7.95 3.87 17.07
N LEU A 527 8.18 5.15 16.73
CA LEU A 527 9.37 5.55 15.97
C LEU A 527 10.65 5.16 16.70
N ALA A 528 10.73 5.37 18.02
CA ALA A 528 11.91 4.99 18.79
C ALA A 528 12.20 3.48 18.72
N LYS A 529 11.17 2.63 18.76
CA LYS A 529 11.31 1.17 18.58
C LYS A 529 11.87 0.80 17.21
N LEU A 530 11.43 1.48 16.14
CA LEU A 530 11.96 1.27 14.80
C LEU A 530 13.44 1.68 14.72
N MET A 531 13.75 2.89 15.20
CA MET A 531 15.06 3.51 15.13
C MET A 531 16.15 2.76 15.88
N CYS A 532 15.79 2.00 16.94
CA CYS A 532 16.73 1.11 17.62
C CYS A 532 17.33 0.04 16.70
N GLY A 533 16.65 -0.32 15.61
CA GLY A 533 17.18 -1.27 14.61
C GLY A 533 18.04 -0.61 13.52
N TRP A 534 18.09 0.72 13.46
CA TRP A 534 18.80 1.44 12.41
C TRP A 534 20.31 1.37 12.60
N ARG A 535 21.06 1.26 11.48
CA ARG A 535 22.52 1.32 11.51
C ARG A 535 23.02 2.68 11.99
N GLY A 536 24.10 2.64 12.78
CA GLY A 536 24.78 3.81 13.32
C GLY A 536 24.44 4.07 14.78
N GLU A 537 24.94 5.17 15.32
CA GLU A 537 24.67 5.57 16.70
C GLU A 537 23.19 5.98 16.86
N VAL A 538 22.59 5.49 17.95
CA VAL A 538 21.22 5.79 18.37
C VAL A 538 21.29 6.38 19.78
N PRO A 539 20.74 7.59 20.01
CA PRO A 539 20.69 8.23 21.32
C PRO A 539 20.09 7.34 22.42
N ASP A 540 20.64 7.41 23.64
CA ASP A 540 20.17 6.58 24.74
C ASP A 540 18.73 6.90 25.17
N VAL A 541 18.25 8.13 24.92
CA VAL A 541 16.85 8.52 25.14
C VAL A 541 15.92 7.63 24.31
N ILE A 542 16.24 7.41 23.04
CA ILE A 542 15.49 6.57 22.11
C ILE A 542 15.51 5.10 22.57
N LYS A 543 16.70 4.58 22.91
CA LYS A 543 16.84 3.20 23.43
C LYS A 543 16.00 2.97 24.69
N ARG A 544 16.02 3.91 25.63
CA ARG A 544 15.24 3.81 26.88
C ARG A 544 13.73 3.85 26.62
N ALA A 545 13.29 4.71 25.69
CA ALA A 545 11.87 4.81 25.33
C ALA A 545 11.36 3.54 24.64
N ALA A 546 12.18 2.87 23.83
CA ALA A 546 11.79 1.64 23.14
C ALA A 546 11.47 0.47 24.10
N VAL A 547 12.10 0.43 25.28
CA VAL A 547 11.98 -0.67 26.26
C VAL A 547 10.97 -0.39 27.36
N LYS A 548 10.78 0.88 27.75
CA LYS A 548 9.91 1.24 28.88
C LYS A 548 8.43 1.32 28.48
N THR A 549 7.58 0.62 29.23
CA THR A 549 6.12 0.74 29.19
C THR A 549 5.62 1.44 30.45
N GLY A 550 5.04 2.63 30.35
CA GLY A 550 4.45 3.35 31.49
C GLY A 550 4.30 4.85 31.28
N ALA A 551 3.71 5.54 32.27
CA ALA A 551 3.54 7.00 32.23
C ALA A 551 4.89 7.73 32.29
N VAL A 552 5.09 8.68 31.39
CA VAL A 552 6.32 9.46 31.23
C VAL A 552 6.05 10.92 31.58
N MET A 553 6.99 11.60 32.24
CA MET A 553 6.87 13.03 32.55
C MET A 553 6.95 13.88 31.26
N PRO A 554 6.21 14.99 31.12
CA PRO A 554 6.18 15.80 29.89
C PRO A 554 7.55 16.25 29.38
N GLY A 555 8.49 16.59 30.28
CA GLY A 555 9.87 16.96 29.89
C GLY A 555 10.61 15.85 29.14
N LYS A 556 10.41 14.59 29.55
CA LYS A 556 11.00 13.41 28.87
C LYS A 556 10.28 13.10 27.56
N MET A 557 8.99 13.45 27.44
CA MET A 557 8.26 13.31 26.17
C MET A 557 8.80 14.27 25.11
N ARG A 558 9.14 15.51 25.50
CA ARG A 558 9.72 16.53 24.62
C ARG A 558 11.13 16.15 24.19
N GLU A 559 11.97 15.75 25.14
CA GLU A 559 13.33 15.25 24.87
C GLU A 559 13.28 14.09 23.85
N LEU A 560 12.35 13.14 24.01
CA LEU A 560 12.18 12.06 23.05
C LEU A 560 11.78 12.57 21.65
N GLU A 561 10.83 13.49 21.56
CA GLU A 561 10.38 14.06 20.28
C GLU A 561 11.52 14.79 19.54
N GLU A 562 12.34 15.54 20.26
CA GLU A 562 13.52 16.24 19.74
C GLU A 562 14.57 15.25 19.22
N GLU A 563 14.89 14.21 19.98
CA GLU A 563 15.88 13.19 19.59
C GLU A 563 15.40 12.33 18.41
N VAL A 564 14.13 11.91 18.41
CA VAL A 564 13.52 11.11 17.33
C VAL A 564 13.50 11.91 16.02
N SER A 565 13.04 13.16 16.06
CA SER A 565 12.99 14.01 14.86
C SER A 565 14.39 14.35 14.34
N THR A 566 15.34 14.62 15.22
CA THR A 566 16.75 14.88 14.86
C THR A 566 17.38 13.66 14.18
N LEU A 567 17.25 12.48 14.80
CA LEU A 567 17.79 11.24 14.23
C LEU A 567 17.13 10.92 12.87
N TYR A 568 15.81 11.08 12.76
CA TYR A 568 15.09 10.88 11.49
C TYR A 568 15.65 11.76 10.39
N CYS A 569 15.64 13.08 10.59
CA CYS A 569 16.02 14.04 9.55
C CYS A 569 17.48 13.85 9.11
N GLN A 570 18.38 13.60 10.06
CA GLN A 570 19.79 13.35 9.77
C GLN A 570 19.98 12.04 8.99
N ARG A 571 19.39 10.93 9.44
CA ARG A 571 19.48 9.63 8.77
C ARG A 571 18.85 9.67 7.38
N PHE A 572 17.71 10.35 7.24
CA PHE A 572 17.08 10.53 5.94
C PHE A 572 18.03 11.23 4.96
N TYR A 573 18.69 12.32 5.36
CA TYR A 573 19.67 12.99 4.51
C TYR A 573 20.87 12.08 4.16
N GLU A 574 21.35 11.31 5.12
CA GLU A 574 22.46 10.37 4.91
C GLU A 574 22.14 9.27 3.87
N TYR A 575 20.90 8.78 3.82
CA TYR A 575 20.49 7.73 2.87
C TYR A 575 19.93 8.29 1.55
N PHE A 576 19.27 9.44 1.56
CA PHE A 576 18.53 9.96 0.40
C PHE A 576 19.18 11.20 -0.24
N GLY A 577 20.08 11.89 0.48
CA GLY A 577 20.81 13.06 -0.02
C GLY A 577 19.94 14.30 -0.28
N ARG A 578 18.72 14.34 0.26
CA ARG A 578 17.79 15.48 0.19
C ARG A 578 17.10 15.71 1.53
N ALA A 579 16.51 16.88 1.70
CA ALA A 579 15.62 17.16 2.83
C ALA A 579 14.43 16.18 2.84
N ALA A 580 14.10 15.68 4.03
CA ALA A 580 12.90 14.88 4.28
C ALA A 580 11.65 15.76 4.18
N VAL A 581 10.54 15.14 3.82
CA VAL A 581 9.22 15.71 4.10
C VAL A 581 8.93 15.42 5.58
N ILE A 582 8.46 16.43 6.31
CA ILE A 582 8.20 16.32 7.76
C ILE A 582 6.70 16.38 8.06
N PRO A 583 6.24 15.88 9.21
CA PRO A 583 4.85 15.98 9.63
C PRO A 583 4.36 17.42 9.63
N MET A 584 3.11 17.59 9.20
CA MET A 584 2.41 18.88 9.17
C MET A 584 1.01 18.75 9.78
N ARG A 585 0.45 19.86 10.23
CA ARG A 585 -0.90 19.94 10.80
C ARG A 585 -1.74 21.02 10.15
N ILE A 586 -3.05 20.83 10.20
CA ILE A 586 -4.05 21.80 9.76
C ILE A 586 -4.76 22.38 10.98
N GLN A 587 -4.83 23.71 11.07
CA GLN A 587 -5.46 24.39 12.20
C GLN A 587 -6.94 24.76 11.98
N HIS A 588 -7.42 24.90 10.72
CA HIS A 588 -8.82 25.29 10.48
C HIS A 588 -9.82 24.19 10.85
N GLN A 589 -11.07 24.58 11.10
CA GLN A 589 -12.17 23.63 11.29
C GLN A 589 -12.62 23.07 9.93
N PHE A 590 -12.88 21.77 9.86
CA PHE A 590 -13.36 21.12 8.64
C PHE A 590 -14.84 21.44 8.43
N GLY A 591 -15.25 21.74 7.20
CA GLY A 591 -16.66 21.97 6.86
C GLY A 591 -17.15 23.43 6.95
N SER A 592 -16.43 24.38 6.35
CA SER A 592 -16.96 25.72 6.02
C SER A 592 -17.25 25.88 4.54
#